data_AF-A0A7Z9YC80-F1
#
_entry.id   AF-A0A7Z9YC80-F1
#
_cell.length_a   1.000
_cell.length_b   1.000
_cell.length_c   1.000
_cell.angle_alpha   90.00
_cell.angle_beta   90.00
_cell.angle_gamma   90.00
#
_symmetry.space_group_name_H-M   'P 1'
#
loop_
_entity.id
_entity.type
_entity.pdbx_description
1 polymer ?
#
loop_
_entity_poly.entity_id
_entity_poly.type
_entity_poly.pdbx_seq_one_letter_code
_entity_poly.pdbx_strand_id
1 'polypeptide(L)'
;ERVAALTKRMREDLGSREMLNEIMEGKLAAFEELAMELKVIAEKELRGEGLTEEEYRLIWGIGAALEGIVELPEPIRSRIISGEDERMALVVDVHTDPQSGMVLQEAVGYAFQILVLVEVEGEVKIAEGGVFSYYEFIQPIAERLTDAEWQEMLEAGKEPELPSWTQAYRP
;
A
#
# COMPACT_ATOMS: atom_id res chain seq x y z
N GLU A 1 -1.93 15.49 -3.38
CA GLU A 1 -1.71 16.11 -4.71
C GLU A 1 -1.17 15.12 -5.76
N ARG A 2 0.04 14.60 -5.60
CA ARG A 2 0.68 13.72 -6.59
C ARG A 2 -0.11 12.44 -6.90
N VAL A 3 -0.69 11.80 -5.88
CA VAL A 3 -1.49 10.58 -6.03
C VAL A 3 -2.73 10.84 -6.88
N ALA A 4 -3.56 11.83 -6.49
CA ALA A 4 -4.75 12.21 -7.26
C ALA A 4 -4.42 12.59 -8.72
N ALA A 5 -3.36 13.37 -8.94
CA ALA A 5 -2.93 13.74 -10.28
C ALA A 5 -2.49 12.54 -11.14
N LEU A 6 -1.79 11.58 -10.54
CA LEU A 6 -1.39 10.35 -11.22
C LEU A 6 -2.62 9.49 -11.57
N THR A 7 -3.55 9.30 -10.64
CA THR A 7 -4.80 8.56 -10.86
C THR A 7 -5.63 9.18 -11.97
N LYS A 8 -5.80 10.50 -11.94
CA LYS A 8 -6.50 11.24 -13.00
C LYS A 8 -5.87 11.00 -14.36
N ARG A 9 -4.54 11.15 -14.44
CA ARG A 9 -3.81 10.93 -15.69
C ARG A 9 -3.94 9.50 -16.19
N MET A 10 -3.85 8.51 -15.30
CA MET A 10 -4.05 7.11 -15.65
C MET A 10 -5.45 6.86 -16.22
N ARG A 11 -6.49 7.43 -15.59
CA ARG A 11 -7.88 7.35 -16.05
C ARG A 11 -8.07 7.96 -17.43
N GLU A 12 -7.56 9.18 -17.64
CA GLU A 12 -7.64 9.89 -18.93
C GLU A 12 -6.84 9.17 -20.03
N ASP A 13 -5.61 8.75 -19.75
CA ASP A 13 -4.73 8.10 -20.72
C ASP A 13 -5.28 6.72 -21.14
N LEU A 14 -5.73 5.89 -20.20
CA LEU A 14 -6.33 4.58 -20.51
C LEU A 14 -7.69 4.71 -21.19
N GLY A 15 -8.51 5.67 -20.76
CA GLY A 15 -9.80 5.97 -21.40
C GLY A 15 -9.63 6.41 -22.85
N SER A 16 -8.66 7.29 -23.13
CA SER A 16 -8.36 7.74 -24.49
C SER A 16 -7.90 6.63 -25.44
N ARG A 17 -7.41 5.52 -24.89
CA ARG A 17 -6.93 4.34 -25.62
C ARG A 17 -7.94 3.21 -25.67
N GLU A 18 -9.16 3.42 -25.15
CA GLU A 18 -10.20 2.39 -25.03
C GLU A 18 -9.73 1.15 -24.23
N MET A 19 -8.79 1.36 -23.30
CA MET A 19 -8.23 0.32 -22.42
C MET A 19 -8.89 0.28 -21.04
N LEU A 20 -9.88 1.14 -20.82
CA LEU A 20 -10.59 1.27 -19.55
C LEU A 20 -12.03 0.78 -19.72
N ASN A 21 -12.43 -0.21 -18.92
CA ASN A 21 -13.83 -0.60 -18.84
C ASN A 21 -14.56 0.28 -17.80
N GLU A 22 -15.90 0.30 -17.84
CA GLU A 22 -16.73 1.13 -16.96
C GLU A 22 -16.46 0.88 -15.46
N ILE A 23 -16.17 -0.37 -15.08
CA ILE A 23 -15.88 -0.75 -13.69
C ILE A 23 -14.57 -0.09 -13.21
N MET A 24 -13.51 -0.22 -14.00
CA MET A 24 -12.21 0.38 -13.70
C MET A 24 -12.25 1.90 -13.78
N GLU A 25 -13.05 2.47 -14.69
CA GLU A 25 -13.27 3.90 -14.75
C GLU A 25 -13.91 4.45 -13.48
N GLY A 26 -14.99 3.82 -13.01
CA GLY A 26 -15.65 4.20 -11.77
C GLY A 26 -14.72 4.08 -10.56
N LYS A 27 -13.90 3.01 -10.50
CA LYS A 27 -12.93 2.81 -9.41
C LYS A 27 -11.81 3.84 -9.41
N LEU A 28 -11.24 4.15 -10.57
CA LEU A 28 -10.22 5.20 -10.68
C LEU A 28 -10.80 6.59 -10.36
N ALA A 29 -12.04 6.87 -10.77
CA ALA A 29 -12.72 8.12 -10.44
C ALA A 29 -12.96 8.25 -8.93
N ALA A 30 -13.46 7.20 -8.28
CA ALA A 30 -13.67 7.18 -6.83
C ALA A 30 -12.34 7.33 -6.05
N PHE A 31 -11.26 6.71 -6.54
CA PHE A 31 -9.94 6.87 -5.93
C PHE A 31 -9.35 8.28 -6.14
N GLU A 32 -9.57 8.87 -7.32
CA GLU A 32 -9.21 10.27 -7.61
C GLU A 32 -9.93 11.23 -6.64
N GLU A 33 -11.24 11.05 -6.45
CA GLU A 33 -12.07 11.85 -5.56
C GLU A 33 -11.60 11.72 -4.10
N LEU A 34 -11.46 10.50 -3.59
CA LEU A 34 -10.96 10.23 -2.24
C LEU A 34 -9.58 10.90 -2.00
N ALA A 35 -8.64 10.73 -2.94
CA ALA A 35 -7.31 11.32 -2.83
C ALA A 35 -7.33 12.86 -2.86
N MET A 36 -8.31 13.47 -3.53
CA MET A 36 -8.52 14.92 -3.54
C MET A 36 -9.13 15.43 -2.24
N GLU A 37 -10.11 14.73 -1.67
CA GLU A 37 -10.69 15.10 -0.37
C GLU A 37 -9.65 15.00 0.75
N LEU A 38 -8.89 13.90 0.80
CA LEU A 38 -7.81 13.73 1.78
C LEU A 38 -6.70 14.79 1.63
N LYS A 39 -6.43 15.25 0.39
CA LYS A 39 -5.52 16.37 0.16
C LYS A 39 -6.04 17.65 0.82
N VAL A 40 -7.31 17.97 0.62
CA VAL A 40 -7.92 19.19 1.20
C VAL A 40 -7.83 19.15 2.72
N ILE A 41 -8.14 18.00 3.33
CA ILE A 41 -8.02 17.77 4.77
C ILE A 41 -6.58 17.99 5.23
N ALA A 42 -5.60 17.31 4.62
CA ALA A 42 -4.20 17.45 5.00
C ALA A 42 -3.69 18.90 4.88
N GLU A 43 -4.14 19.63 3.85
CA GLU A 43 -3.80 21.05 3.67
C GLU A 43 -4.44 21.95 4.74
N LYS A 44 -5.65 21.63 5.22
CA LYS A 44 -6.28 22.34 6.36
C LYS A 44 -5.52 22.08 7.65
N GLU A 45 -5.20 20.83 7.94
CA GLU A 45 -4.44 20.45 9.14
C GLU A 45 -3.06 21.13 9.17
N LEU A 46 -2.36 21.19 8.04
CA LEU A 46 -1.07 21.90 7.92
C LEU A 46 -1.18 23.41 8.13
N ARG A 47 -2.35 24.01 7.91
CA ARG A 47 -2.63 25.42 8.21
C ARG A 47 -3.18 25.65 9.62
N GLY A 48 -3.39 24.58 10.40
CA GLY A 48 -4.03 24.65 11.71
C GLY A 48 -5.52 25.01 11.63
N GLU A 49 -6.17 24.78 10.50
CA GLU A 49 -7.60 24.99 10.32
C GLU A 49 -8.36 23.78 10.87
N GLY A 50 -9.45 24.03 11.60
CA GLY A 50 -10.33 22.96 12.08
C GLY A 50 -11.04 22.24 10.92
N LEU A 51 -11.26 20.94 11.11
CA LEU A 51 -11.99 20.09 10.17
C LEU A 51 -13.48 20.07 10.47
N THR A 52 -14.30 19.80 9.46
CA THR A 52 -15.74 19.57 9.66
C THR A 52 -16.03 18.15 10.11
N GLU A 53 -17.23 17.90 10.64
CA GLU A 53 -17.70 16.56 11.02
C GLU A 53 -17.65 15.58 9.84
N GLU A 54 -18.00 16.03 8.64
CA GLU A 54 -17.93 15.22 7.42
C GLU A 54 -16.49 14.83 7.07
N GLU A 55 -15.54 15.74 7.26
CA GLU A 55 -14.11 15.47 7.04
C GLU A 55 -13.57 14.44 8.03
N TYR A 56 -13.94 14.54 9.32
CA TYR A 56 -13.60 13.51 10.30
C TYR A 56 -14.24 12.15 9.97
N ARG A 57 -15.50 12.13 9.52
CA ARG A 57 -16.15 10.89 9.07
C ARG A 57 -15.41 10.24 7.90
N LEU A 58 -14.88 11.02 6.96
CA LEU A 58 -14.06 10.50 5.87
C LEU A 58 -12.77 9.88 6.40
N ILE A 59 -12.06 10.56 7.30
CA ILE A 59 -10.82 10.04 7.92
C ILE A 59 -11.09 8.69 8.60
N TRP A 60 -12.14 8.60 9.42
CA TRP A 60 -12.49 7.35 10.10
C TRP A 60 -12.99 6.27 9.13
N GLY A 61 -13.63 6.67 8.03
CA GLY A 61 -14.19 5.80 7.00
C GLY A 61 -13.21 5.40 5.90
N ILE A 62 -11.96 5.88 5.90
CA ILE A 62 -11.02 5.69 4.79
C ILE A 62 -10.79 4.20 4.46
N GLY A 63 -10.75 3.33 5.48
CA GLY A 63 -10.57 1.89 5.29
C GLY A 63 -11.70 1.27 4.46
N ALA A 64 -12.96 1.55 4.83
CA ALA A 64 -14.12 1.07 4.08
C ALA A 64 -14.22 1.67 2.68
N ALA A 65 -13.83 2.94 2.52
CA ALA A 65 -13.77 3.58 1.21
C ALA A 65 -12.75 2.89 0.29
N LEU A 66 -11.54 2.63 0.78
CA LEU A 66 -10.51 1.90 0.05
C LEU A 66 -10.93 0.47 -0.28
N GLU A 67 -11.53 -0.25 0.67
CA GLU A 67 -12.06 -1.59 0.46
C GLU A 67 -13.06 -1.61 -0.71
N GLY A 68 -14.03 -0.69 -0.74
CA GLY A 68 -14.97 -0.58 -1.86
C GLY A 68 -14.31 -0.22 -3.20
N ILE A 69 -13.24 0.58 -3.17
CA ILE A 69 -12.48 0.93 -4.38
C ILE A 69 -11.74 -0.29 -4.94
N VAL A 70 -11.11 -1.11 -4.09
CA VAL A 70 -10.32 -2.27 -4.55
C VAL A 70 -11.14 -3.53 -4.83
N GLU A 71 -12.34 -3.65 -4.24
CA GLU A 71 -13.19 -4.85 -4.39
C GLU A 71 -13.69 -5.03 -5.83
N LEU A 72 -13.31 -6.12 -6.50
CA LEU A 72 -13.74 -6.40 -7.87
C LEU A 72 -15.00 -7.30 -7.89
N PRO A 73 -15.96 -7.08 -8.81
CA PRO A 73 -17.10 -7.98 -8.94
C PRO A 73 -16.71 -9.33 -9.57
N GLU A 74 -17.42 -10.40 -9.23
CA GLU A 74 -17.32 -11.66 -9.96
C GLU A 74 -17.92 -11.53 -11.39
N PRO A 75 -17.38 -12.22 -12.42
CA PRO A 75 -16.28 -13.18 -12.37
C PRO A 75 -14.88 -12.55 -12.56
N ILE A 76 -14.73 -11.22 -12.45
CA ILE A 76 -13.44 -10.54 -12.69
C ILE A 76 -12.46 -10.85 -11.56
N ARG A 77 -12.95 -10.77 -10.31
CA ARG A 77 -12.18 -11.04 -9.09
C ARG A 77 -11.47 -12.40 -9.14
N SER A 78 -12.22 -13.48 -9.34
CA SER A 78 -11.67 -14.85 -9.42
C SER A 78 -10.71 -15.12 -10.58
N ARG A 79 -10.59 -14.22 -11.56
CA ARG A 79 -9.64 -14.34 -12.67
C ARG A 79 -8.31 -13.64 -12.43
N ILE A 80 -8.27 -12.71 -11.49
CA ILE A 80 -7.13 -11.79 -11.29
C ILE A 80 -6.53 -11.93 -9.90
N ILE A 81 -7.35 -12.30 -8.89
CA ILE A 81 -6.94 -12.36 -7.48
C ILE A 81 -6.91 -13.83 -7.04
N SER A 82 -5.74 -14.25 -6.54
CA SER A 82 -5.51 -15.49 -5.81
C SER A 82 -5.53 -15.25 -4.29
N GLY A 83 -5.48 -16.32 -3.48
CA GLY A 83 -5.51 -16.18 -2.02
C GLY A 83 -4.24 -15.53 -1.47
N GLU A 84 -3.13 -15.70 -2.17
CA GLU A 84 -1.84 -15.08 -1.89
C GLU A 84 -1.90 -13.56 -2.10
N ASP A 85 -2.64 -13.10 -3.13
CA ASP A 85 -2.82 -11.67 -3.46
C ASP A 85 -3.68 -10.91 -2.44
N GLU A 86 -4.44 -11.61 -1.58
CA GLU A 86 -5.24 -10.99 -0.53
C GLU A 86 -4.41 -10.58 0.69
N ARG A 87 -3.13 -11.00 0.75
CA ARG A 87 -2.24 -10.67 1.85
C ARG A 87 -1.26 -9.58 1.44
N MET A 88 -0.96 -8.69 2.39
CA MET A 88 0.09 -7.68 2.22
C MET A 88 1.47 -8.30 1.99
N ALA A 89 1.71 -9.52 2.52
CA ALA A 89 3.02 -10.16 2.47
C ALA A 89 3.32 -10.72 1.07
N LEU A 90 4.24 -10.05 0.38
CA LEU A 90 4.65 -10.33 -1.00
C LEU A 90 6.18 -10.31 -1.09
N VAL A 91 6.74 -11.13 -1.97
CA VAL A 91 8.17 -11.21 -2.26
C VAL A 91 8.43 -11.10 -3.76
N VAL A 92 9.49 -10.41 -4.13
CA VAL A 92 9.87 -10.25 -5.52
C VAL A 92 11.38 -10.32 -5.71
N ASP A 93 11.77 -10.89 -6.84
CA ASP A 93 13.13 -10.80 -7.35
C ASP A 93 13.40 -9.42 -7.94
N VAL A 94 14.38 -8.71 -7.39
CA VAL A 94 14.83 -7.43 -7.95
C VAL A 94 16.12 -7.58 -8.76
N HIS A 95 16.91 -8.62 -8.50
CA HIS A 95 18.11 -8.93 -9.28
C HIS A 95 18.45 -10.42 -9.27
N THR A 96 18.94 -10.94 -10.39
CA THR A 96 19.47 -12.31 -10.50
C THR A 96 20.89 -12.25 -11.02
N ASP A 97 21.83 -12.88 -10.32
CA ASP A 97 23.22 -13.07 -10.74
C ASP A 97 23.45 -14.55 -11.12
N PRO A 98 23.39 -14.92 -12.41
CA PRO A 98 23.61 -16.28 -12.86
C PRO A 98 25.04 -16.78 -12.62
N GLN A 99 26.02 -15.88 -12.48
CA GLN A 99 27.41 -16.29 -12.30
C GLN A 99 27.67 -16.81 -10.90
N SER A 100 27.17 -16.12 -9.88
CA SER A 100 27.23 -16.60 -8.49
C SER A 100 26.13 -17.60 -8.14
N GLY A 101 25.08 -17.70 -8.96
CA GLY A 101 23.94 -18.57 -8.70
C GLY A 101 23.01 -18.01 -7.61
N MET A 102 23.00 -16.69 -7.43
CA MET A 102 22.27 -15.99 -6.36
C MET A 102 21.21 -15.05 -6.91
N VAL A 103 20.21 -14.77 -6.09
CA VAL A 103 19.13 -13.81 -6.35
C VAL A 103 19.05 -12.83 -5.18
N LEU A 104 18.84 -11.55 -5.48
CA LEU A 104 18.43 -10.54 -4.51
C LEU A 104 16.91 -10.45 -4.56
N GLN A 105 16.27 -10.74 -3.42
CA GLN A 105 14.84 -10.61 -3.24
C GLN A 105 14.53 -9.48 -2.26
N GLU A 106 13.49 -8.73 -2.56
CA GLU A 106 12.86 -7.79 -1.64
C GLU A 106 11.48 -8.28 -1.27
N ALA A 107 11.06 -8.03 -0.04
CA ALA A 107 9.75 -8.46 0.43
C ALA A 107 9.13 -7.45 1.38
N VAL A 108 7.80 -7.47 1.43
CA VAL A 108 6.99 -6.87 2.48
C VAL A 108 6.36 -8.00 3.30
N GLY A 109 6.26 -7.84 4.61
CA GLY A 109 5.62 -8.81 5.51
C GLY A 109 4.39 -8.22 6.19
N TYR A 110 4.19 -8.55 7.47
CA TYR A 110 3.17 -7.87 8.27
C TYR A 110 3.48 -6.39 8.43
N ALA A 111 2.43 -5.55 8.47
CA ALA A 111 2.58 -4.12 8.70
C ALA A 111 3.23 -3.84 10.06
N PHE A 112 4.18 -2.92 10.10
CA PHE A 112 4.67 -2.38 11.36
C PHE A 112 3.72 -1.30 11.87
N GLN A 113 3.62 -1.20 13.19
CA GLN A 113 2.86 -0.15 13.84
C GLN A 113 3.70 1.13 13.88
N ILE A 114 3.09 2.27 13.54
CA ILE A 114 3.66 3.60 13.75
C ILE A 114 2.78 4.39 14.71
N LEU A 115 3.43 5.14 15.60
CA LEU A 115 2.78 6.11 16.49
C LEU A 115 3.29 7.50 16.14
N VAL A 116 2.38 8.43 15.87
CA VAL A 116 2.69 9.80 15.47
C VAL A 116 2.00 10.78 16.41
N LEU A 117 2.74 11.78 16.89
CA LEU A 117 2.15 12.91 17.60
C LEU A 117 1.58 13.89 16.57
N VAL A 118 0.27 14.15 16.65
CA VAL A 118 -0.43 15.11 15.80
C VAL A 118 -1.12 16.16 16.66
N GLU A 119 -1.13 17.41 16.21
CA GLU A 119 -1.90 18.47 16.85
C GLU A 119 -3.28 18.53 16.21
N VAL A 120 -4.32 18.35 17.03
CA VAL A 120 -5.72 18.42 16.59
C VAL A 120 -6.42 19.43 17.48
N GLU A 121 -6.83 20.54 16.90
CA GLU A 121 -7.54 21.63 17.60
C GLU A 121 -6.76 22.19 18.80
N GLY A 122 -5.44 22.30 18.66
CA GLY A 122 -4.55 22.81 19.70
C GLY A 122 -4.20 21.80 20.81
N GLU A 123 -4.69 20.57 20.70
CA GLU A 123 -4.33 19.46 21.59
C GLU A 123 -3.42 18.45 20.90
N VAL A 124 -2.35 18.05 21.57
CA VAL A 124 -1.47 16.97 21.08
C VAL A 124 -2.15 15.63 21.32
N LYS A 125 -2.35 14.87 20.25
CA LYS A 125 -2.94 13.52 20.24
C LYS A 125 -1.93 12.52 19.67
N ILE A 126 -2.07 11.26 20.06
CA ILE A 126 -1.34 10.14 19.45
C ILE A 126 -2.24 9.54 18.38
N ALA A 127 -1.76 9.54 17.14
CA ALA A 127 -2.32 8.78 16.04
C ALA A 127 -1.55 7.47 15.88
N GLU A 128 -2.27 6.39 15.61
CA GLU A 128 -1.73 5.07 15.35
C GLU A 128 -2.01 4.69 13.90
N GLY A 129 -1.02 4.07 13.23
CA GLY A 129 -1.18 3.61 11.86
C GLY A 129 -0.27 2.42 11.53
N GLY A 130 -0.36 1.97 10.28
CA GLY A 130 0.50 0.93 9.73
C GLY A 130 1.52 1.50 8.74
N VAL A 131 2.73 0.95 8.74
CA VAL A 131 3.74 1.19 7.70
C VAL A 131 4.24 -0.15 7.15
N PHE A 132 4.77 -0.13 5.93
CA PHE A 132 5.35 -1.32 5.32
C PHE A 132 6.56 -1.82 6.12
N SER A 133 6.59 -3.11 6.39
CA SER A 133 7.84 -3.80 6.70
C SER A 133 8.63 -3.98 5.40
N TYR A 134 9.96 -3.96 5.49
CA TYR A 134 10.83 -4.09 4.34
C TYR A 134 11.96 -5.06 4.63
N TYR A 135 12.05 -6.09 3.80
CA TYR A 135 13.07 -7.13 3.84
C TYR A 135 13.85 -7.08 2.53
N GLU A 136 15.16 -7.24 2.63
CA GLU A 136 16.08 -7.35 1.48
C GLU A 136 17.10 -8.43 1.84
N PHE A 137 17.17 -9.48 1.03
CA PHE A 137 18.00 -10.63 1.34
C PHE A 137 18.44 -11.38 0.07
N ILE A 138 19.55 -12.10 0.18
CA ILE A 138 20.12 -12.89 -0.92
C ILE A 138 19.87 -14.37 -0.66
N GLN A 139 19.41 -15.10 -1.68
CA GLN A 139 19.26 -16.55 -1.63
C GLN A 139 19.83 -17.22 -2.89
N PRO A 140 20.12 -18.53 -2.86
CA PRO A 140 20.39 -19.29 -4.07
C PRO A 140 19.22 -19.20 -5.05
N ILE A 141 19.49 -19.15 -6.37
CA ILE A 141 18.44 -19.11 -7.40
C ILE A 141 17.46 -20.29 -7.28
N ALA A 142 17.97 -21.46 -6.85
CA ALA A 142 17.16 -22.66 -6.66
C ALA A 142 16.20 -22.59 -5.46
N GLU A 143 16.41 -21.63 -4.55
CA GLU A 143 15.63 -21.40 -3.33
C GLU A 143 14.84 -20.09 -3.40
N ARG A 144 14.67 -19.52 -4.60
CA ARG A 144 13.85 -18.34 -4.82
C ARG A 144 12.47 -18.54 -4.21
N LEU A 145 12.08 -17.61 -3.33
CA LEU A 145 10.77 -17.66 -2.70
C LEU A 145 9.67 -17.18 -3.64
N THR A 146 8.55 -17.90 -3.58
CA THR A 146 7.22 -17.45 -4.02
C THR A 146 6.48 -16.75 -2.88
N ASP A 147 5.39 -16.03 -3.18
CA ASP A 147 4.56 -15.37 -2.15
C ASP A 147 4.05 -16.37 -1.10
N ALA A 148 3.65 -17.57 -1.50
CA ALA A 148 3.22 -18.62 -0.57
C ALA A 148 4.36 -19.08 0.36
N GLU A 149 5.55 -19.34 -0.17
CA GLU A 149 6.71 -19.75 0.65
C GLU A 149 7.18 -18.63 1.57
N TRP A 150 7.10 -17.37 1.12
CA TRP A 150 7.39 -16.21 1.96
C TRP A 150 6.38 -16.07 3.10
N GLN A 151 5.08 -16.23 2.81
CA GLN A 151 4.02 -16.19 3.82
C GLN A 151 4.19 -17.32 4.85
N GLU A 152 4.51 -18.54 4.42
CA GLU A 152 4.82 -19.65 5.33
C GLU A 152 6.07 -19.36 6.19
N MET A 153 7.10 -18.73 5.63
CA MET A 153 8.30 -18.34 6.35
C MET A 153 8.01 -17.31 7.46
N LEU A 154 7.18 -16.29 7.16
CA LEU A 154 6.71 -15.30 8.13
C LEU A 154 5.89 -15.97 9.25
N GLU A 155 4.97 -16.86 8.90
CA GLU A 155 4.15 -17.60 9.89
C GLU A 155 5.01 -18.48 10.81
N ALA A 156 6.13 -18.99 10.29
CA ALA A 156 7.09 -19.77 11.05
C ALA A 156 8.07 -18.93 11.90
N GLY A 157 8.05 -17.60 11.79
CA GLY A 157 8.98 -16.71 12.50
C GLY A 157 10.43 -16.89 12.03
N LYS A 158 10.63 -17.19 10.74
CA LYS A 158 11.93 -17.50 10.12
C LYS A 158 12.36 -16.45 9.10
N GLU A 159 11.71 -15.30 9.10
CA GLU A 159 12.05 -14.19 8.23
C GLU A 159 13.49 -13.70 8.48
N PRO A 160 14.16 -13.19 7.43
CA PRO A 160 15.51 -12.65 7.57
C PRO A 160 15.49 -11.36 8.42
N GLU A 161 16.66 -11.02 8.96
CA GLU A 161 16.82 -9.74 9.65
C GLU A 161 16.56 -8.56 8.71
N LEU A 162 15.94 -7.51 9.26
CA LEU A 162 15.73 -6.28 8.52
C LEU A 162 17.09 -5.68 8.07
N PRO A 163 17.16 -5.06 6.88
CA PRO A 163 18.41 -4.54 6.35
C PRO A 163 19.03 -3.52 7.30
N SER A 164 20.32 -3.65 7.58
CA SER A 164 21.01 -2.84 8.60
C SER A 164 20.89 -1.32 8.40
N TRP A 165 20.79 -0.88 7.15
CA TRP A 165 20.64 0.54 6.79
C TRP A 165 19.28 1.13 7.20
N THR A 166 18.27 0.30 7.48
CA THR A 166 16.95 0.73 7.97
C THR A 166 16.91 1.08 9.46
N GLN A 167 17.96 0.74 10.22
CA GLN A 167 17.98 0.92 11.68
C GLN A 167 17.77 2.39 12.11
N ALA A 168 18.13 3.35 11.27
CA ALA A 168 18.04 4.77 11.60
C ALA A 168 16.61 5.34 11.58
N TYR A 169 15.65 4.65 10.95
CA TYR A 169 14.30 5.19 10.72
C TYR A 169 13.18 4.15 10.71
N ARG A 170 13.48 2.86 10.94
CA ARG A 170 12.43 1.86 11.19
C ARG A 170 11.65 2.23 12.47
N PRO A 171 10.33 1.93 12.52
CA PRO A 171 9.48 2.23 13.69
C PRO A 171 9.99 1.64 15.00
#